data_AF-A0A8D9BIF1-F1
#
_entry.id   AF-A0A8D9BIF1-F1
#
_cell.length_a   1.000
_cell.length_b   1.000
_cell.length_c   1.000
_cell.angle_alpha   90.00
_cell.angle_beta   90.00
_cell.angle_gamma   90.00
#
_symmetry.space_group_name_H-M   'P 1'
#
loop_
_entity.id
_entity.type
_entity.pdbx_description
1 polymer ?
#
loop_
_entity_poly.entity_id
_entity_poly.type
_entity_poly.pdbx_seq_one_letter_code
_entity_poly.pdbx_strand_id
1 'polypeptide(L)'
;MRHNYRTACFQLLGFDILLDDQLRPFVIEVNHSPSFHTDSSLDLEVKEQVLRDTFLLCNLTNSIRGKIQKEERLEAQRRLTKRIGEKMGSRVWSEGKKSQQWTWEKGHMGRYTHFL
;
A
#
# COMPACT_ATOMS: atom_id res chain seq x y z
N MET A 1 2.29 -3.82 -9.90
CA MET A 1 1.48 -2.85 -9.15
C MET A 1 0.96 -3.52 -7.91
N ARG A 2 1.29 -3.05 -6.70
CA ARG A 2 0.60 -3.50 -5.50
C ARG A 2 -0.65 -2.63 -5.36
N HIS A 3 -1.82 -3.19 -5.61
CA HIS A 3 -3.08 -2.52 -5.29
C HIS A 3 -3.12 -2.34 -3.77
N ASN A 4 -3.29 -1.09 -3.32
CA ASN A 4 -3.52 -0.78 -1.92
C ASN A 4 -4.75 -1.60 -1.46
N TYR A 5 -4.59 -2.44 -0.44
CA TYR A 5 -5.63 -3.33 0.12
C TYR A 5 -6.72 -2.56 0.90
N ARG A 6 -7.01 -1.31 0.52
CA ARG A 6 -8.07 -0.50 1.14
C ARG A 6 -9.15 -0.27 0.11
N THR A 7 -10.32 -0.86 0.38
CA THR A 7 -11.54 -0.62 -0.39
C THR A 7 -11.86 0.87 -0.32
N ALA A 8 -11.95 1.53 -1.48
CA ALA A 8 -12.24 2.96 -1.55
C ALA A 8 -13.70 3.28 -1.19
N CYS A 9 -14.57 2.28 -1.17
CA CYS A 9 -16.00 2.41 -0.98
C CYS A 9 -16.46 1.46 0.13
N PHE A 10 -17.50 1.89 0.86
CA PHE A 10 -18.27 1.08 1.79
C PHE A 10 -19.76 1.38 1.58
N GLN A 11 -20.64 0.47 1.98
CA GLN A 11 -22.07 0.66 1.92
C GLN A 11 -22.72 0.07 3.17
N LEU A 12 -23.68 0.80 3.74
CA LEU A 12 -24.51 0.35 4.84
C LEU A 12 -25.88 -0.06 4.28
N LEU A 13 -26.27 -1.32 4.49
CA LEU A 13 -27.51 -1.90 3.99
C LEU A 13 -28.50 -2.10 5.15
N GLY A 14 -29.77 -1.84 4.90
CA GLY A 14 -30.86 -2.22 5.80
C GLY A 14 -31.45 -3.54 5.36
N PHE A 15 -31.53 -4.53 6.26
CA PHE A 15 -32.19 -5.81 5.98
C PHE A 15 -33.50 -5.86 6.74
N ASP A 16 -34.58 -6.10 6.00
CA ASP A 16 -35.89 -6.31 6.58
C ASP A 16 -36.10 -7.81 6.75
N ILE A 17 -36.12 -8.26 8.00
CA ILE A 17 -36.16 -9.68 8.37
C ILE A 17 -37.49 -9.99 9.04
N LEU A 18 -38.22 -10.96 8.49
CA LEU A 18 -39.41 -11.53 9.11
C LEU A 18 -39.05 -12.82 9.85
N LEU A 19 -39.57 -12.97 11.07
CA LEU A 19 -39.46 -14.20 11.85
C LEU A 19 -40.77 -14.98 11.76
N ASP A 20 -40.69 -16.30 11.57
CA ASP A 20 -41.85 -17.18 11.67
C ASP A 20 -42.15 -17.61 13.12
N ASP A 21 -43.13 -18.49 13.31
CA ASP A 21 -43.54 -19.04 14.62
C ASP A 21 -42.44 -19.87 15.30
N GLN A 22 -41.44 -20.32 14.54
CA GLN A 22 -40.27 -21.04 15.03
C GLN A 22 -39.04 -20.15 15.15
N LEU A 23 -39.19 -18.83 15.05
CA LEU A 23 -38.11 -17.83 15.07
C LEU A 23 -37.06 -18.02 13.97
N ARG A 24 -37.43 -18.63 12.85
CA ARG A 24 -36.55 -18.73 11.68
C ARG A 24 -36.56 -17.41 10.91
N PRO A 25 -35.39 -16.84 10.58
CA PRO A 25 -35.30 -15.58 9.88
C PRO A 25 -35.47 -15.74 8.37
N PHE A 26 -36.29 -14.88 7.77
CA PHE A 26 -36.49 -14.76 6.34
C PHE A 26 -36.23 -13.32 5.91
N VAL A 27 -35.32 -13.13 4.95
CA VAL A 27 -35.06 -11.81 4.35
C VAL A 27 -36.21 -11.49 3.41
N ILE A 28 -36.83 -10.33 3.62
CA ILE A 28 -37.92 -9.82 2.79
C ILE A 28 -37.38 -8.88 1.73
N GLU A 29 -36.54 -7.93 2.15
CA GLU A 29 -35.89 -6.98 1.24
C GLU A 29 -34.54 -6.50 1.77
N VAL A 30 -33.78 -5.90 0.85
CA VAL A 30 -32.50 -5.26 1.15
C VAL A 30 -32.56 -3.81 0.67
N ASN A 31 -32.50 -2.89 1.62
CA ASN A 31 -32.53 -1.46 1.40
C ASN A 31 -31.12 -0.91 1.19
N HIS A 32 -30.85 -0.39 -0.02
CA HIS A 32 -29.57 0.26 -0.36
C HIS A 32 -29.39 1.65 0.25
N SER A 33 -30.49 2.24 0.76
CA SER A 33 -30.53 3.55 1.42
C SER A 33 -31.47 3.50 2.63
N PRO A 34 -31.09 2.82 3.73
CA PRO A 34 -31.91 2.76 4.95
C PRO A 34 -32.12 4.16 5.54
N SER A 35 -33.25 4.38 6.22
CA SER A 35 -33.61 5.68 6.79
C SER A 35 -32.78 6.02 8.04
N PHE A 36 -32.14 7.19 8.04
CA PHE A 36 -31.43 7.76 9.20
C PHE A 36 -32.19 8.89 9.90
N HIS A 37 -33.50 9.04 9.65
CA HIS A 37 -34.34 9.95 10.43
C HIS A 37 -34.43 9.48 11.89
N THR A 38 -34.39 10.41 12.84
CA THR A 38 -34.34 10.13 14.28
C THR A 38 -35.56 10.71 14.98
N ASP A 39 -36.73 10.19 14.63
CA ASP A 39 -38.02 10.70 15.12
C ASP A 39 -38.31 10.28 16.57
N SER A 40 -37.56 9.30 17.10
CA SER A 40 -37.59 8.89 18.50
C SER A 40 -36.18 8.86 19.13
N SER A 41 -36.11 8.92 20.46
CA SER A 41 -34.84 8.76 21.19
C SER A 41 -34.19 7.40 20.96
N LEU A 42 -35.01 6.35 20.74
CA LEU A 42 -34.51 5.01 20.42
C LEU A 42 -33.89 4.96 19.02
N ASP A 43 -34.51 5.62 18.04
CA ASP A 43 -33.94 5.73 16.69
C ASP A 43 -32.58 6.41 16.74
N LEU A 44 -32.47 7.50 17.50
CA LEU A 44 -31.21 8.21 17.67
C LEU A 44 -30.13 7.30 18.27
N GLU A 45 -30.43 6.65 19.40
CA GLU A 45 -29.48 5.79 20.09
C GLU A 45 -28.97 4.66 19.20
N VAL A 46 -29.87 3.96 18.52
CA VAL A 46 -29.51 2.81 17.67
C VAL A 46 -28.76 3.27 16.42
N LYS A 47 -29.28 4.28 15.70
CA LYS A 47 -28.72 4.71 14.42
C LYS A 47 -27.39 5.43 14.57
N GLU A 48 -27.21 6.22 15.64
CA GLU A 48 -25.94 6.87 15.96
C GLU A 48 -24.83 5.84 16.18
N GLN A 49 -25.11 4.80 16.98
CA GLN A 49 -24.14 3.74 17.25
C GLN A 49 -23.74 2.99 15.97
N VAL A 50 -24.70 2.63 15.12
CA VAL A 50 -24.44 1.97 13.83
C VAL A 50 -23.53 2.82 12.95
N LEU A 51 -23.78 4.12 12.83
CA LEU A 51 -22.95 5.01 12.01
C LEU A 51 -21.56 5.20 12.61
N ARG A 52 -21.46 5.41 13.92
CA ARG A 52 -20.19 5.58 14.63
C ARG A 52 -19.28 4.37 14.43
N ASP A 53 -19.82 3.17 14.64
CA ASP A 53 -19.05 1.94 14.52
C ASP A 53 -18.71 1.64 13.05
N THR A 54 -19.60 1.97 12.12
CA THR A 54 -19.31 1.88 10.67
C THR A 54 -18.10 2.74 10.29
N PHE A 55 -18.03 3.99 10.74
CA PHE A 55 -16.89 4.87 10.43
C PHE A 55 -15.59 4.45 11.12
N LEU A 56 -15.67 3.91 12.34
CA LEU A 56 -14.53 3.32 13.03
C LEU A 56 -13.98 2.11 12.26
N LEU A 57 -14.85 1.19 11.82
CA LEU A 57 -14.48 0.00 11.05
C LEU A 57 -13.91 0.37 9.68
N CYS A 58 -14.49 1.36 9.00
CA CYS A 58 -13.96 1.90 7.75
C CYS A 58 -12.64 2.66 7.94
N ASN A 59 -12.21 2.85 9.21
CA ASN A 59 -11.00 3.54 9.59
C ASN A 59 -10.88 4.92 8.93
N LEU A 60 -12.00 5.64 8.81
CA LEU A 60 -12.06 6.97 8.18
C LEU A 60 -11.36 8.06 9.02
N THR A 61 -10.62 7.67 10.05
CA THR A 61 -9.86 8.59 10.89
C THR A 61 -8.63 9.12 10.14
N ASN A 62 -8.26 10.37 10.44
CA ASN A 62 -7.13 11.09 9.82
C ASN A 62 -5.75 10.39 9.93
N SER A 63 -5.64 9.31 10.71
CA SER A 63 -4.40 8.54 10.90
C SER A 63 -3.97 7.76 9.65
N ILE A 64 -4.89 7.48 8.72
CA ILE A 64 -4.59 6.73 7.50
C ILE A 64 -3.62 7.47 6.59
N ARG A 65 -3.88 8.76 6.34
CA ARG A 65 -3.17 9.52 5.31
C ARG A 65 -1.68 9.66 5.63
N GLY A 66 -1.35 9.92 6.89
CA GLY A 66 0.05 10.03 7.33
C GLY A 66 0.82 8.71 7.23
N LYS A 67 0.17 7.58 7.54
CA LYS A 67 0.79 6.24 7.41
C LYS A 67 1.08 5.90 5.95
N ILE A 68 0.11 6.12 5.07
CA ILE A 68 0.27 5.88 3.62
C ILE A 68 1.43 6.72 3.07
N GLN A 69 1.44 8.03 3.33
CA GLN A 69 2.50 8.91 2.84
C GLN A 69 3.89 8.50 3.35
N LYS A 70 3.99 8.07 4.61
CA LYS A 70 5.25 7.61 5.19
C LYS A 70 5.73 6.31 4.52
N GLU A 71 4.84 5.34 4.32
CA GLU A 71 5.16 4.09 3.62
C GLU A 71 5.56 4.34 2.17
N GLU A 72 4.84 5.20 1.44
CA GLU A 72 5.17 5.60 0.08
C GLU A 72 6.55 6.29 0.00
N ARG A 73 6.85 7.18 0.94
CA ARG A 73 8.16 7.84 1.03
C ARG A 73 9.29 6.85 1.31
N LEU A 74 9.08 5.91 2.23
CA LEU A 74 10.06 4.86 2.54
C LEU A 74 10.31 3.94 1.34
N GLU A 75 9.26 3.54 0.65
CA GLU A 75 9.37 2.70 -0.55
C GLU A 75 10.06 3.44 -1.70
N ALA A 76 9.75 4.72 -1.91
CA ALA A 76 10.45 5.56 -2.88
C ALA A 76 11.95 5.67 -2.56
N GLN A 77 12.30 5.91 -1.29
CA GLN A 77 13.68 5.95 -0.84
C GLN A 77 14.39 4.59 -1.05
N ARG A 78 13.74 3.48 -0.68
CA ARG A 78 14.28 2.13 -0.89
C ARG A 78 14.57 1.84 -2.37
N ARG A 79 13.69 2.26 -3.28
CA ARG A 79 13.90 2.13 -4.73
C ARG A 79 15.08 2.94 -5.24
N LEU A 80 15.24 4.17 -4.75
CA LEU A 80 16.39 5.02 -5.10
C LEU A 80 17.70 4.39 -4.62
N THR A 81 17.78 3.99 -3.35
CA THR A 81 19.00 3.41 -2.77
C THR A 81 19.41 2.12 -3.48
N LYS A 82 18.45 1.25 -3.84
CA LYS A 82 18.74 0.03 -4.61
C LYS A 82 19.41 0.33 -5.96
N ARG A 83 18.88 1.30 -6.72
CA ARG A 83 19.46 1.72 -8.01
C ARG A 83 20.86 2.31 -7.86
N ILE A 84 21.11 3.07 -6.79
CA ILE A 84 22.43 3.63 -6.50
C ILE A 84 23.43 2.50 -6.20
N GLY A 85 23.06 1.52 -5.39
CA GLY A 85 23.91 0.36 -5.10
C GLY A 85 24.25 -0.45 -6.35
N GLU A 86 23.26 -0.71 -7.22
CA GLU A 86 23.46 -1.41 -8.49
C GLU A 86 24.40 -0.65 -9.45
N LYS A 87 24.21 0.67 -9.59
CA LYS A 87 25.11 1.52 -10.39
C LYS A 87 26.54 1.54 -9.83
N MET A 88 26.68 1.68 -8.52
CA MET A 88 28.00 1.70 -7.87
C MET A 88 28.72 0.38 -8.06
N GLY A 89 28.04 -0.76 -7.85
CA GLY A 89 28.59 -2.09 -8.09
C GLY A 89 29.02 -2.31 -9.53
N SER A 90 28.20 -1.89 -10.50
CA SER A 90 28.54 -1.98 -11.93
C SER A 90 29.77 -1.13 -12.28
N ARG A 91 29.88 0.08 -11.72
CA ARG A 91 31.03 0.97 -11.91
C ARG A 91 32.31 0.37 -11.32
N VAL A 92 32.27 -0.11 -10.08
CA VAL A 92 33.42 -0.76 -9.41
C VAL A 92 33.89 -1.98 -10.19
N TRP A 93 32.96 -2.81 -10.68
CA TRP A 93 33.30 -3.98 -11.49
C TRP A 93 33.98 -3.59 -12.82
N SER A 94 33.51 -2.52 -13.45
CA SER A 94 34.10 -1.97 -14.68
C SER A 94 35.49 -1.37 -14.46
N GLU A 95 35.68 -0.62 -13.36
CA GLU A 95 36.99 -0.09 -12.95
C GLU A 95 37.98 -1.22 -12.61
N GLY A 96 37.51 -2.28 -11.93
CA GLY A 96 38.32 -3.47 -11.64
C GLY A 96 38.82 -4.17 -12.91
N LYS A 97 37.94 -4.34 -13.92
CA LYS A 97 38.34 -4.88 -15.22
C LYS A 97 39.36 -4.01 -15.96
N LYS A 98 39.16 -2.69 -15.98
CA LYS A 98 40.12 -1.75 -16.59
C LYS A 98 41.49 -1.81 -15.90
N SER A 99 41.50 -1.90 -14.56
CA SER A 99 42.73 -2.03 -13.79
C SER A 99 43.47 -3.35 -14.12
N GLN A 100 42.74 -4.47 -14.20
CA GLN A 100 43.34 -5.74 -14.61
C GLN A 100 43.89 -5.71 -16.04
N GLN A 101 43.16 -5.12 -16.98
CA GLN A 101 43.64 -4.95 -18.36
C GLN A 101 44.92 -4.11 -18.41
N TRP A 102 44.96 -2.96 -17.73
CA TRP A 102 46.15 -2.12 -17.64
C TRP A 102 47.36 -2.85 -17.04
N THR A 103 47.15 -3.63 -15.96
CA THR A 103 48.23 -4.44 -15.38
C THR A 103 48.74 -5.52 -16.34
N TRP A 104 47.84 -6.14 -17.12
CA TRP A 104 48.23 -7.13 -18.12
C TRP A 104 49.00 -6.50 -19.27
N GLU A 105 48.53 -5.38 -19.81
CA GLU A 105 49.22 -4.61 -20.86
C GLU A 105 50.64 -4.24 -20.42
N LYS A 106 50.82 -3.71 -19.20
CA LYS A 106 52.16 -3.42 -18.65
C LYS A 106 53.08 -4.63 -18.58
N GLY A 107 52.56 -5.80 -18.21
CA GLY A 107 53.33 -7.05 -18.16
C GLY A 107 53.66 -7.65 -19.52
N HIS A 108 52.95 -7.23 -20.58
CA HIS A 108 53.05 -7.79 -21.93
C HIS A 108 53.46 -6.75 -22.99
N MET A 109 54.01 -5.59 -22.61
CA MET A 109 54.41 -4.52 -23.55
C MET A 109 55.54 -4.90 -24.52
N GLY A 110 56.20 -6.06 -24.35
CA GLY A 110 57.36 -6.43 -25.13
C GLY A 110 58.49 -5.39 -25.03
N ARG A 111 59.58 -5.57 -25.80
CA ARG A 111 60.76 -4.68 -25.79
C ARG A 111 60.54 -3.34 -26.50
N TYR A 112 59.33 -2.77 -26.49
CA TYR A 112 59.02 -1.50 -27.17
C TYR A 112 59.03 -0.29 -26.24
N THR A 113 60.03 -0.18 -25.36
CA THR A 113 60.21 1.00 -24.48
C THR A 113 61.58 1.68 -24.58
N HIS A 114 62.40 1.35 -25.58
CA HIS A 114 63.66 2.06 -25.84
C HIS A 114 63.70 2.67 -27.25
N PHE A 115 63.08 3.84 -27.40
CA PHE A 115 63.47 4.83 -28.41
C PHE A 115 63.24 6.23 -27.84
N LEU A 116 64.18 6.67 -26.99
CA LEU A 116 64.67 8.03 -26.88
C LEU A 116 66.19 7.92 -26.66
#